data_AF-A0A1I0A120-F1
#
_entry.id   AF-A0A1I0A120-F1
#
_cell.length_a   1.000
_cell.length_b   1.000
_cell.length_c   1.000
_cell.angle_alpha   90.00
_cell.angle_beta   90.00
_cell.angle_gamma   90.00
#
_symmetry.space_group_name_H-M   'P 1'
#
loop_
_entity.id
_entity.type
_entity.pdbx_description
1 polymer ?
#
loop_
_entity_poly.entity_id
_entity_poly.type
_entity_poly.pdbx_seq_one_letter_code
_entity_poly.pdbx_strand_id
1 'polypeptide(L)'
;MNGEHKKYNSGFRAQVFVLGVRESKTFTTKREASKWATTRELEIRESKSKPLGVQFTLRDALRKYANEISPINRGCRWEQIRLAAFEERRLPLDTPISKVRTTLISLFRDKRLKAVSSSSVLRELTLLSAVFEEARIDCQWIDDNPCKGIRKPLMT
;
A
#
# COMPACT_ATOMS: atom_id res chain seq x y z
N MET A 1 7.12 10.38 -29.64
CA MET A 1 5.97 9.65 -30.24
C MET A 1 4.88 10.68 -30.53
N ASN A 2 4.45 10.73 -31.78
CA ASN A 2 3.68 11.82 -32.39
C ASN A 2 2.20 11.75 -31.98
N GLY A 3 1.67 12.83 -31.41
CA GLY A 3 0.24 12.98 -31.17
C GLY A 3 -0.47 13.36 -32.46
N GLU A 4 -1.17 12.40 -33.09
CA GLU A 4 -2.03 12.67 -34.24
C GLU A 4 -3.41 13.15 -33.78
N HIS A 5 -3.84 14.31 -34.30
CA HIS A 5 -5.19 14.84 -34.07
C HIS A 5 -6.02 14.70 -35.35
N LYS A 6 -6.96 13.74 -35.39
CA LYS A 6 -7.94 13.58 -36.49
C LYS A 6 -9.26 14.28 -36.16
N LYS A 7 -9.75 15.10 -37.08
CA LYS A 7 -11.09 15.74 -37.05
C LYS A 7 -12.14 14.63 -37.11
N TYR A 8 -13.09 14.62 -36.17
CA TYR A 8 -14.22 13.69 -36.16
C TYR A 8 -15.52 14.48 -36.37
N ASN A 9 -16.58 13.81 -36.82
CA ASN A 9 -17.77 14.35 -37.50
C ASN A 9 -18.49 15.57 -36.85
N SER A 10 -18.16 15.94 -35.60
CA SER A 10 -18.62 17.17 -34.93
C SER A 10 -17.63 17.74 -33.88
N GLY A 11 -16.35 17.36 -33.90
CA GLY A 11 -15.38 17.80 -32.89
C GLY A 11 -13.95 17.26 -33.04
N PHE A 12 -13.13 17.46 -32.01
CA PHE A 12 -11.73 17.04 -31.94
C PHE A 12 -11.58 15.88 -30.96
N ARG A 13 -11.04 14.75 -31.42
CA ARG A 13 -10.71 13.61 -30.55
C ARG A 13 -9.27 13.70 -30.08
N ALA A 14 -9.09 13.66 -28.77
CA ALA A 14 -7.79 13.42 -28.15
C ALA A 14 -7.63 11.93 -27.84
N GLN A 15 -6.43 11.41 -28.05
CA GLN A 15 -6.04 10.05 -27.73
C GLN A 15 -4.71 10.11 -26.97
N VAL A 16 -4.61 9.39 -25.88
CA VAL A 16 -3.39 9.26 -25.08
C VAL A 16 -3.01 7.79 -24.98
N PHE A 17 -1.72 7.52 -25.12
CA PHE A 17 -1.16 6.19 -24.88
C PHE A 17 0.16 6.33 -24.14
N VAL A 18 0.12 6.11 -22.82
CA VAL A 18 1.27 6.34 -21.93
C VAL A 18 1.38 5.17 -20.98
N LEU A 19 2.58 4.57 -20.88
CA LEU A 19 2.90 3.47 -19.96
C LEU A 19 1.90 2.28 -20.03
N GLY A 20 1.40 1.98 -21.23
CA GLY A 20 0.45 0.89 -21.49
C GLY A 20 -1.03 1.25 -21.28
N VAL A 21 -1.34 2.44 -20.75
CA VAL A 21 -2.72 2.93 -20.59
C VAL A 21 -3.14 3.68 -21.83
N ARG A 22 -4.26 3.28 -22.46
CA ARG A 22 -4.86 3.92 -23.64
C ARG A 22 -6.20 4.55 -23.29
N GLU A 23 -6.32 5.85 -23.50
CA GLU A 23 -7.59 6.57 -23.31
C GLU A 23 -7.87 7.52 -24.47
N SER A 24 -9.14 7.83 -24.69
CA SER A 24 -9.53 8.83 -25.68
C SER A 24 -10.78 9.56 -25.27
N LYS A 25 -10.87 10.85 -25.64
CA LYS A 25 -12.03 11.70 -25.36
C LYS A 25 -12.24 12.71 -26.49
N THR A 26 -13.49 13.04 -26.76
CA THR A 26 -13.88 14.02 -27.78
C THR A 26 -14.23 15.37 -27.16
N PHE A 27 -13.90 16.45 -27.86
CA PHE A 27 -14.09 17.82 -27.43
C PHE A 27 -14.60 18.68 -28.58
N THR A 28 -15.23 19.80 -28.23
CA THR A 28 -15.73 20.80 -29.18
C THR A 28 -14.60 21.56 -29.86
N THR A 29 -13.48 21.82 -29.16
CA THR A 29 -12.35 22.58 -29.71
C THR A 29 -11.03 21.80 -29.67
N LYS A 30 -10.13 22.13 -30.60
CA LYS A 30 -8.77 21.57 -30.64
C LYS A 30 -8.00 21.88 -29.35
N ARG A 31 -8.18 23.09 -28.81
CA ARG A 31 -7.50 23.55 -27.60
C ARG A 31 -7.88 22.71 -26.38
N GLU A 32 -9.16 22.39 -26.22
CA GLU A 32 -9.65 21.51 -25.14
C GLU A 32 -9.11 20.09 -25.30
N ALA A 33 -9.15 19.55 -26.52
CA ALA A 33 -8.59 18.24 -26.82
C ALA A 33 -7.09 18.15 -26.46
N SER A 34 -6.29 19.12 -26.89
CA SER A 34 -4.85 19.16 -26.56
C SER A 34 -4.61 19.36 -25.07
N LYS A 35 -5.33 20.26 -24.40
CA LYS A 35 -5.18 20.49 -22.94
C LYS A 35 -5.52 19.24 -22.14
N TRP A 36 -6.60 18.55 -22.50
CA TRP A 36 -6.96 17.29 -21.85
C TRP A 36 -5.92 16.21 -22.08
N ALA A 37 -5.42 16.06 -23.32
CA ALA A 37 -4.39 15.07 -23.62
C ALA A 37 -3.15 15.29 -22.75
N THR A 38 -2.61 16.51 -22.71
CA THR A 38 -1.43 16.84 -21.89
C THR A 38 -1.68 16.59 -20.41
N THR A 39 -2.81 17.04 -19.86
CA THR A 39 -3.15 16.83 -18.45
C THR A 39 -3.26 15.34 -18.13
N ARG A 40 -3.94 14.57 -19.00
CA ARG A 40 -4.17 13.15 -18.76
C ARG A 40 -2.90 12.32 -18.88
N GLU A 41 -2.02 12.65 -19.81
CA GLU A 41 -0.72 12.02 -19.89
C GLU A 41 0.13 12.25 -18.64
N LEU A 42 0.11 13.47 -18.08
CA LEU A 42 0.79 13.77 -16.82
C LEU A 42 0.20 12.95 -15.67
N GLU A 43 -1.13 12.89 -15.54
CA GLU A 43 -1.80 12.05 -14.53
C GLU A 43 -1.45 10.55 -14.66
N ILE A 44 -1.36 10.03 -15.89
CA ILE A 44 -0.96 8.63 -16.13
C ILE A 44 0.51 8.41 -15.73
N ARG A 45 1.40 9.36 -16.01
CA ARG A 45 2.80 9.27 -15.59
C ARG A 45 2.94 9.39 -14.08
N GLU A 46 2.24 10.33 -13.46
CA GLU A 46 2.25 10.52 -12.01
C GLU A 46 1.67 9.31 -11.28
N SER A 47 0.54 8.76 -11.73
CA SER A 47 -0.06 7.57 -11.12
C SER A 47 0.86 6.35 -11.20
N LYS A 48 1.54 6.13 -12.32
CA LYS A 48 2.58 5.09 -12.46
C LYS A 48 3.89 5.41 -11.72
N SER A 49 4.17 6.69 -11.45
CA SER A 49 5.35 7.14 -10.73
C SER A 49 5.14 7.27 -9.22
N LYS A 50 3.92 7.07 -8.71
CA LYS A 50 3.66 7.09 -7.27
C LYS A 50 4.52 6.01 -6.61
N PRO A 51 5.29 6.32 -5.56
CA PRO A 51 6.04 5.32 -4.81
C PRO A 51 5.12 4.17 -4.39
N LEU A 52 5.55 2.91 -4.53
CA LEU A 52 4.72 1.75 -4.19
C LEU A 52 4.16 1.85 -2.76
N GLY A 53 4.93 2.44 -1.85
CA GLY A 53 4.51 2.66 -0.47
C GLY A 53 3.29 3.57 -0.25
N VAL A 54 2.91 4.39 -1.23
CA VAL A 54 1.65 5.16 -1.17
C VAL A 54 0.50 4.48 -1.93
N GLN A 55 0.79 3.42 -2.69
CA GLN A 55 -0.21 2.64 -3.43
C GLN A 55 -0.82 1.53 -2.58
N PHE A 56 -0.05 0.95 -1.66
CA PHE A 56 -0.48 -0.14 -0.79
C PHE A 56 -0.64 0.31 0.66
N THR A 57 -1.61 -0.30 1.34
CA THR A 57 -1.93 -0.05 2.74
C THR A 57 -1.31 -1.11 3.65
N LEU A 58 -1.34 -0.87 4.97
CA LEU A 58 -0.98 -1.90 5.95
C LEU A 58 -1.87 -3.14 5.82
N ARG A 59 -3.16 -2.95 5.53
CA ARG A 59 -4.10 -4.05 5.29
C ARG A 59 -3.66 -4.93 4.12
N ASP A 60 -3.21 -4.32 3.02
CA ASP A 60 -2.73 -5.05 1.85
C ASP A 60 -1.52 -5.91 2.21
N ALA A 61 -0.58 -5.39 2.98
CA ALA A 61 0.59 -6.16 3.41
C ALA A 61 0.22 -7.30 4.35
N LEU A 62 -0.70 -7.09 5.30
CA LEU A 62 -1.18 -8.15 6.19
C LEU A 62 -1.84 -9.29 5.41
N ARG A 63 -2.70 -8.96 4.44
CA ARG A 63 -3.38 -9.94 3.59
C ARG A 63 -2.43 -10.66 2.65
N LYS A 64 -1.48 -9.94 2.05
CA LYS A 64 -0.43 -10.54 1.22
C LYS A 64 0.39 -11.54 2.03
N TYR A 65 0.85 -11.16 3.22
CA TYR A 65 1.58 -12.06 4.11
C TYR A 65 0.73 -13.27 4.50
N ALA A 66 -0.54 -13.07 4.85
CA ALA A 66 -1.46 -14.14 5.19
C ALA A 66 -1.67 -15.15 4.05
N ASN A 67 -1.78 -14.67 2.81
CA ASN A 67 -2.09 -15.53 1.68
C ASN A 67 -0.86 -16.21 1.06
N GLU A 68 0.30 -15.56 1.11
CA GLU A 68 1.47 -16.00 0.35
C GLU A 68 2.59 -16.55 1.24
N ILE A 69 2.80 -15.98 2.43
CA ILE A 69 3.96 -16.29 3.28
C ILE A 69 3.57 -17.17 4.47
N SER A 70 2.51 -16.82 5.18
CA SER A 70 2.09 -17.56 6.36
C SER A 70 1.80 -19.05 6.10
N PRO A 71 1.18 -19.49 4.97
CA PRO A 71 0.86 -20.90 4.75
C PRO A 71 2.08 -21.84 4.71
N ILE A 72 3.25 -21.33 4.33
CA ILE A 72 4.50 -22.11 4.26
C ILE A 72 5.28 -22.13 5.59
N ASN A 73 4.92 -21.26 6.55
CA ASN A 73 5.57 -21.20 7.83
C ASN A 73 5.12 -22.36 8.75
N ARG A 74 6.05 -22.93 9.53
CA ARG A 74 5.74 -23.93 10.57
C ARG A 74 4.68 -23.43 11.57
N GLY A 75 4.60 -22.12 11.78
CA GLY A 75 3.66 -21.45 12.69
C GLY A 75 2.34 -21.02 12.06
N CYS A 76 2.03 -21.42 10.82
CA CYS A 76 0.95 -20.88 10.00
C CYS A 76 -0.38 -20.72 10.74
N ARG A 77 -0.85 -21.77 11.43
CA ARG A 77 -2.13 -21.75 12.16
C ARG A 77 -2.23 -20.57 13.11
N TRP A 78 -1.18 -20.32 13.90
CA TRP A 78 -1.18 -19.25 14.90
C TRP A 78 -0.91 -17.88 14.30
N GLU A 79 -0.22 -17.82 13.17
CA GLU A 79 -0.05 -16.58 12.40
C GLU A 79 -1.37 -16.16 11.77
N GLN A 80 -2.07 -17.06 11.08
CA GLN A 80 -3.38 -16.80 10.47
C GLN A 80 -4.39 -16.23 11.47
N ILE A 81 -4.50 -16.85 12.65
CA ILE A 81 -5.38 -16.35 13.72
C ILE A 81 -5.01 -14.92 14.12
N ARG A 82 -3.72 -14.59 14.22
CA ARG A 82 -3.28 -13.24 14.60
C ARG A 82 -3.44 -12.23 13.46
N LEU A 83 -3.18 -12.64 12.22
CA LEU A 83 -3.36 -11.81 11.02
C LEU A 83 -4.83 -11.42 10.86
N ALA A 84 -5.75 -12.39 11.00
CA ALA A 84 -7.18 -12.11 11.04
C ALA A 84 -7.54 -11.16 12.19
N ALA A 85 -7.04 -11.43 13.40
CA ALA A 85 -7.32 -10.58 14.55
C ALA A 85 -6.74 -9.16 14.42
N PHE A 86 -5.68 -8.93 13.63
CA PHE A 86 -5.15 -7.59 13.39
C PHE A 86 -6.13 -6.68 12.67
N GLU A 87 -7.01 -7.23 11.82
CA GLU A 87 -8.05 -6.43 11.17
C GLU A 87 -9.05 -5.81 12.18
N GLU A 88 -9.14 -6.36 13.39
CA GLU A 88 -10.05 -5.91 14.44
C GLU A 88 -9.35 -5.02 15.49
N ARG A 89 -8.02 -4.98 15.53
CA ARG A 89 -7.25 -4.44 16.69
C ARG A 89 -6.82 -2.97 16.56
N ARG A 90 -7.60 -2.13 15.88
CA ARG A 90 -7.35 -0.68 15.72
C ARG A 90 -5.92 -0.33 15.25
N LEU A 91 -5.34 -1.18 14.40
CA LEU A 91 -4.16 -0.81 13.63
C LEU A 91 -4.54 0.24 12.57
N PRO A 92 -3.58 1.02 12.06
CA PRO A 92 -3.81 1.98 10.96
C PRO A 92 -3.93 1.24 9.62
N LEU A 93 -4.92 0.36 9.49
CA LEU A 93 -5.04 -0.62 8.41
C LEU A 93 -5.12 0.04 7.04
N ASP A 94 -5.90 1.11 6.91
CA ASP A 94 -6.13 1.80 5.64
C ASP A 94 -5.12 2.94 5.41
N THR A 95 -4.11 3.07 6.29
CA THR A 95 -3.00 4.01 6.08
C THR A 95 -2.03 3.41 5.06
N PRO A 96 -1.54 4.22 4.10
CA PRO A 96 -0.48 3.77 3.20
C PRO A 96 0.70 3.25 4.01
N ILE A 97 1.23 2.09 3.62
CA ILE A 97 2.19 1.37 4.46
C ILE A 97 3.46 2.19 4.72
N SER A 98 3.91 3.00 3.75
CA SER A 98 5.03 3.95 3.91
C SER A 98 4.80 5.02 4.97
N LYS A 99 3.55 5.30 5.34
CA LYS A 99 3.18 6.28 6.35
C LYS A 99 2.98 5.68 7.75
N VAL A 100 3.10 4.36 7.88
CA VAL A 100 2.97 3.69 9.19
C VAL A 100 4.25 3.87 9.99
N ARG A 101 4.20 4.73 11.00
CA ARG A 101 5.35 5.09 11.86
C ARG A 101 5.43 4.20 13.09
N THR A 102 6.64 4.07 13.65
CA THR A 102 6.91 3.39 14.94
C THR A 102 6.01 3.86 16.08
N THR A 103 5.60 5.13 16.08
CA THR A 103 4.67 5.70 17.08
C THR A 103 3.29 5.06 17.03
N LEU A 104 2.77 4.76 15.84
CA LEU A 104 1.46 4.10 15.68
C LEU A 104 1.51 2.65 16.18
N ILE A 105 2.60 1.94 15.91
CA ILE A 105 2.78 0.57 16.42
C ILE A 105 3.04 0.55 17.93
N SER A 106 3.73 1.57 18.47
CA SER A 106 3.91 1.73 19.92
C SER A 106 2.58 1.95 20.63
N LEU A 107 1.70 2.78 20.06
CA LEU A 107 0.34 2.98 20.57
C LEU A 107 -0.47 1.68 20.56
N PHE A 108 -0.33 0.88 19.49
CA PHE A 108 -0.93 -0.46 19.43
C PHE A 108 -0.39 -1.36 20.55
N ARG A 109 0.93 -1.46 20.73
CA ARG A 109 1.57 -2.23 21.81
C ARG A 109 1.00 -1.84 23.18
N ASP A 110 0.98 -0.54 23.48
CA ASP A 110 0.57 -0.05 24.80
C ASP A 110 -0.90 -0.32 25.09
N LYS A 111 -1.76 -0.27 24.06
CA LYS A 111 -3.16 -0.70 24.18
C LYS A 111 -3.28 -2.21 24.40
N ARG A 112 -2.50 -3.02 23.69
CA ARG A 112 -2.53 -4.48 23.82
C ARG A 112 -2.04 -4.96 25.19
N LEU A 113 -1.03 -4.30 25.76
CA LEU A 113 -0.51 -4.61 27.10
C LEU A 113 -1.55 -4.41 28.22
N LYS A 114 -2.63 -3.67 27.97
CA LYS A 114 -3.76 -3.53 28.92
C LYS A 114 -4.74 -4.72 28.87
N ALA A 115 -4.67 -5.56 27.84
CA ALA A 115 -5.65 -6.60 27.57
C ALA A 115 -5.07 -8.01 27.57
N VAL A 116 -3.76 -8.17 27.31
CA VAL A 116 -3.09 -9.46 27.25
C VAL A 116 -1.68 -9.40 27.82
N SER A 117 -1.10 -10.57 28.10
CA SER A 117 0.27 -10.71 28.62
C SER A 117 1.34 -10.15 27.68
N SER A 118 2.47 -9.73 28.25
CA SER A 118 3.67 -9.27 27.52
C SER A 118 4.11 -10.27 26.46
N SER A 119 4.08 -11.57 26.77
CA SER A 119 4.41 -12.66 25.84
C SER A 119 3.47 -12.71 24.63
N SER A 120 2.19 -12.38 24.81
CA SER A 120 1.23 -12.33 23.71
C SER A 120 1.51 -11.13 22.81
N VAL A 121 1.74 -9.96 23.39
CA VAL A 121 2.09 -8.73 22.65
C VAL A 121 3.41 -8.91 21.90
N LEU A 122 4.41 -9.56 22.51
CA LEU A 122 5.69 -9.83 21.85
C LEU A 122 5.50 -10.67 20.58
N ARG A 123 4.68 -11.72 20.61
CA ARG A 123 4.38 -12.53 19.41
C ARG A 123 3.66 -11.73 18.34
N GLU A 124 2.75 -10.84 18.73
CA GLU A 124 2.06 -9.92 17.80
C GLU A 124 3.06 -8.95 17.14
N LEU A 125 3.97 -8.35 17.91
CA LEU A 125 5.00 -7.46 17.39
C LEU A 125 6.00 -8.18 16.48
N THR A 126 6.38 -9.42 16.82
CA THR A 126 7.25 -10.24 15.96
C THR A 126 6.58 -10.51 14.60
N LEU A 127 5.28 -10.85 14.61
CA LEU A 127 4.55 -11.10 13.37
C LEU A 127 4.39 -9.82 12.53
N LEU A 128 4.05 -8.68 13.17
CA LEU A 128 4.04 -7.39 12.47
C LEU A 128 5.41 -7.06 11.88
N SER A 129 6.49 -7.29 12.63
CA SER A 129 7.85 -7.07 12.14
C SER A 129 8.16 -7.91 10.90
N ALA A 130 7.69 -9.16 10.84
CA ALA A 130 7.85 -10.00 9.66
C ALA A 130 7.06 -9.44 8.46
N VAL A 131 5.79 -9.07 8.65
CA VAL A 131 4.96 -8.45 7.60
C VAL A 131 5.63 -7.20 7.01
N PHE A 132 6.17 -6.32 7.87
CA PHE A 132 6.89 -5.14 7.40
C PHE A 132 8.23 -5.47 6.74
N GLU A 133 8.89 -6.56 7.10
CA GLU A 133 10.14 -6.96 6.44
C GLU A 133 9.88 -7.50 5.03
N GLU A 134 8.83 -8.31 4.83
CA GLU A 134 8.38 -8.74 3.49
C GLU A 134 7.99 -7.53 2.63
N ALA A 135 7.30 -6.56 3.23
CA ALA A 135 6.93 -5.33 2.54
C ALA A 135 8.17 -4.49 2.14
N ARG A 136 9.28 -4.60 2.87
CA ARG A 136 10.53 -3.87 2.62
C ARG A 136 11.41 -4.57 1.58
N ILE A 137 11.64 -5.87 1.74
CA ILE A 137 12.60 -6.63 0.95
C ILE A 137 11.98 -7.04 -0.39
N ASP A 138 10.93 -7.85 -0.34
CA ASP A 138 10.38 -8.50 -1.53
C ASP A 138 9.43 -7.57 -2.28
N CYS A 139 8.63 -6.80 -1.55
CA CYS A 139 7.65 -5.91 -2.16
C CYS A 139 8.22 -4.52 -2.47
N GLN A 140 9.26 -4.08 -1.77
CA GLN A 140 9.84 -2.73 -1.86
C GLN A 140 8.81 -1.61 -1.70
N TRP A 141 7.81 -1.82 -0.83
CA TRP A 141 6.76 -0.84 -0.53
C TRP A 141 7.22 0.18 0.51
N ILE A 142 8.21 -0.17 1.34
CA ILE A 142 8.77 0.72 2.36
C ILE A 142 10.28 0.62 2.35
N ASP A 143 10.95 1.69 2.79
CA ASP A 143 12.41 1.71 2.92
C ASP A 143 12.85 1.09 4.26
N ASP A 144 12.07 1.30 5.32
CA ASP A 144 12.38 0.90 6.69
C ASP A 144 11.23 0.18 7.38
N ASN A 145 11.59 -0.76 8.25
CA ASN A 145 10.64 -1.50 9.06
C ASN A 145 10.32 -0.74 10.36
N PRO A 146 9.08 -0.21 10.54
CA PRO A 146 8.73 0.61 11.70
C PRO A 146 8.75 -0.16 13.03
N CYS A 147 8.79 -1.51 12.99
CA CYS A 147 8.87 -2.34 14.19
C CYS A 147 10.27 -2.41 14.80
N LYS A 148 11.34 -2.11 14.03
CA LYS A 148 12.73 -2.17 14.52
C LYS A 148 13.01 -1.17 15.65
N GLY A 149 12.34 -0.02 15.65
CA GLY A 149 12.47 1.02 16.68
C GLY A 149 11.62 0.81 17.95
N ILE A 150 10.87 -0.29 18.05
CA ILE A 150 9.92 -0.51 19.14
C ILE A 150 10.63 -1.16 20.34
N ARG A 151 10.52 -0.53 21.52
CA ARG A 151 10.88 -1.20 22.77
C ARG A 151 9.97 -2.40 23.00
N LYS A 152 10.57 -3.59 23.12
CA LYS A 152 9.86 -4.82 23.41
C LYS A 152 9.32 -4.79 24.84
N PRO A 153 8.12 -5.34 25.10
CA PRO A 153 7.62 -5.47 26.45
C PRO A 153 8.51 -6.42 27.26
N LEU A 154 8.76 -6.09 28.52
CA LEU A 154 9.47 -6.97 29.44
C LEU A 154 8.59 -8.20 29.73
N MET A 155 9.20 -9.38 29.71
CA MET A 155 8.53 -10.60 30.15
C MET A 155 8.46 -10.52 31.68
N THR A 156 7.26 -10.29 32.21
CA THR A 156 6.89 -10.50 33.61
C THR A 156 6.17 -11.82 33.68
#